data_AF-A0A9D1ZHZ3-F1
#
_entry.id   AF-A0A9D1ZHZ3-F1
#
_cell.length_a   1.000
_cell.length_b   1.000
_cell.length_c   1.000
_cell.angle_alpha   90.00
_cell.angle_beta   90.00
_cell.angle_gamma   90.00
#
_symmetry.space_group_name_H-M   'P 1'
#
loop_
_entity.id
_entity.type
_entity.pdbx_description
1 polymer ?
#
loop_
_entity_poly.entity_id
_entity_poly.type
_entity_poly.pdbx_seq_one_letter_code
_entity_poly.pdbx_strand_id
1 'polypeptide(L)'
;MKLQTLVERPSLRPSIGYDHRLMLLGSCFTTHIGARLQEARFRCDVNPYGVLYNPLSISAALREMLAGKGYAEGDLYEHQGLWHSPMHHGDFSAATPCEALQRINTRLARASACLPALDFLLLTWGTAWVYEDRGTGRVAGNCHKRPEACFLRRRLTVDEVAEDTVLLLSALWQQNASLQVVLTVSPIRHVRDGLHDNQLSKATLLLAAERVCAAFPDRVFYFPAYELLQDELRDYRFYADDLVHPSPLAVRYVWERFAEWCLSPEARRVMAEVEDVRKALEHRPLHPESEAYKRFLEQIVLKMERLNGKYPYFDFQNERESCLTLLNRLQKS
;
A
#
# COMPACT_ATOMS: atom_id res chain seq x y z
N MET A 1 -25.14 0.63 -27.24
CA MET A 1 -24.54 -0.60 -26.70
C MET A 1 -23.68 -0.23 -25.51
N LYS A 2 -23.92 -0.79 -24.31
CA LYS A 2 -22.99 -0.63 -23.17
C LYS A 2 -21.78 -1.53 -23.45
N LEU A 3 -20.58 -0.95 -23.53
CA LEU A 3 -19.34 -1.67 -23.86
C LEU A 3 -18.58 -2.17 -22.61
N GLN A 4 -19.09 -1.87 -21.41
CA GLN A 4 -18.49 -2.21 -20.13
C GLN A 4 -19.58 -2.58 -19.13
N THR A 5 -19.29 -3.59 -18.31
CA THR A 5 -20.08 -3.95 -17.13
C THR A 5 -19.29 -3.48 -15.92
N LEU A 6 -19.82 -2.49 -15.21
CA LEU A 6 -19.12 -1.92 -14.07
C LEU A 6 -19.32 -2.80 -12.83
N VAL A 7 -18.26 -2.99 -12.05
CA VAL A 7 -18.30 -3.55 -10.71
C VAL A 7 -18.95 -2.50 -9.82
N GLU A 8 -20.15 -2.79 -9.33
CA GLU A 8 -20.88 -1.87 -8.45
C GLU A 8 -20.56 -2.17 -6.99
N ARG A 9 -20.09 -1.16 -6.26
CA ARG A 9 -19.92 -1.19 -4.80
C ARG A 9 -20.36 0.15 -4.19
N PRO A 10 -20.92 0.15 -2.97
CA PRO A 10 -21.19 1.39 -2.26
C PRO A 10 -19.87 2.10 -1.94
N SER A 11 -19.89 3.44 -1.99
CA SER A 11 -18.76 4.25 -1.52
C SER A 11 -18.48 3.95 -0.03
N LEU A 12 -17.20 4.00 0.33
CA LEU A 12 -16.72 3.79 1.68
C LEU A 12 -17.33 4.83 2.64
N ARG A 13 -17.85 4.36 3.78
CA ARG A 13 -18.37 5.21 4.84
C ARG A 13 -17.89 4.70 6.20
N PRO A 14 -17.06 5.47 6.93
CA PRO A 14 -16.58 6.82 6.62
C PRO A 14 -15.56 6.82 5.47
N SER A 15 -15.57 7.87 4.65
CA SER A 15 -14.61 8.04 3.55
C SER A 15 -13.27 8.60 4.03
N ILE A 16 -12.18 8.24 3.35
CA ILE A 16 -10.82 8.70 3.63
C ILE A 16 -10.66 10.18 3.29
N GLY A 17 -9.86 10.87 4.10
CA GLY A 17 -9.63 12.31 4.13
C GLY A 17 -8.14 12.60 4.29
N TYR A 18 -7.74 13.86 4.15
CA TYR A 18 -6.33 14.27 4.31
C TYR A 18 -5.91 14.41 5.79
N ASP A 19 -6.87 14.60 6.68
CA ASP A 19 -6.67 14.57 8.13
C ASP A 19 -6.33 13.17 8.65
N HIS A 20 -6.85 12.13 7.98
CA HIS A 20 -6.66 10.74 8.33
C HIS A 20 -5.23 10.23 8.10
N ARG A 21 -4.78 9.35 9.01
CA ARG A 21 -3.53 8.58 8.92
C ARG A 21 -3.84 7.18 8.42
N LEU A 22 -3.08 6.75 7.42
CA LEU A 22 -3.27 5.47 6.73
C LEU A 22 -2.06 4.58 6.93
N MET A 23 -2.29 3.27 6.97
CA MET A 23 -1.25 2.25 6.91
C MET A 23 -1.70 1.19 5.93
N LEU A 24 -0.80 0.80 5.04
CA LEU A 24 -1.09 -0.18 4.01
C LEU A 24 -0.12 -1.35 4.13
N LEU A 25 -0.66 -2.57 4.17
CA LEU A 25 0.14 -3.81 4.15
C LEU A 25 -0.37 -4.72 3.05
N GLY A 26 0.54 -5.40 2.35
CA GLY A 26 0.17 -6.48 1.45
C GLY A 26 1.13 -6.70 0.30
N SER A 27 0.56 -7.20 -0.81
CA SER A 27 1.29 -7.53 -2.03
C SER A 27 1.95 -6.31 -2.69
N CYS A 28 2.70 -6.51 -3.79
CA CYS A 28 3.26 -5.41 -4.60
C CYS A 28 2.20 -4.40 -5.07
N PHE A 29 0.93 -4.82 -5.18
CA PHE A 29 -0.17 -3.92 -5.52
C PHE A 29 -0.36 -2.83 -4.46
N THR A 30 -0.13 -3.14 -3.18
CA THR A 30 -0.10 -2.15 -2.10
C THR A 30 0.95 -1.08 -2.35
N THR A 31 2.13 -1.43 -2.86
CA THR A 31 3.17 -0.46 -3.18
C THR A 31 2.72 0.51 -4.27
N HIS A 32 2.00 0.04 -5.29
CA HIS A 32 1.48 0.91 -6.36
C HIS A 32 0.42 1.89 -5.86
N ILE A 33 -0.57 1.42 -5.10
CA ILE A 33 -1.62 2.29 -4.54
C ILE A 33 -1.06 3.21 -3.45
N GLY A 34 -0.14 2.71 -2.62
CA GLY A 34 0.59 3.49 -1.64
C GLY A 34 1.39 4.63 -2.27
N ALA A 35 2.10 4.37 -3.38
CA ALA A 35 2.82 5.40 -4.12
C ALA A 35 1.86 6.50 -4.62
N ARG A 36 0.68 6.13 -5.16
CA ARG A 36 -0.33 7.11 -5.59
C ARG A 36 -0.86 7.96 -4.43
N LEU A 37 -1.09 7.36 -3.26
CA LEU A 37 -1.48 8.09 -2.06
C LEU A 37 -0.37 9.07 -1.62
N GLN A 38 0.89 8.65 -1.65
CA GLN A 38 2.03 9.50 -1.29
C GLN A 38 2.26 10.64 -2.29
N GLU A 39 2.15 10.36 -3.60
CA GLU A 39 2.17 11.37 -4.67
C GLU A 39 1.06 12.40 -4.47
N ALA A 40 -0.13 11.95 -4.08
CA ALA A 40 -1.26 12.80 -3.73
C ALA A 40 -1.15 13.42 -2.31
N ARG A 41 -0.03 13.24 -1.61
CA ARG A 41 0.29 13.79 -0.27
C ARG A 41 -0.60 13.29 0.89
N PHE A 42 -1.22 12.13 0.78
CA PHE A 42 -1.89 11.50 1.93
C PHE A 42 -0.86 11.03 2.98
N ARG A 43 -1.22 11.12 4.26
CA ARG A 43 -0.40 10.59 5.36
C ARG A 43 -0.52 9.07 5.38
N CYS A 44 0.35 8.37 4.66
CA CYS A 44 0.31 6.92 4.60
C CYS A 44 1.66 6.26 4.86
N ASP A 45 1.62 5.20 5.66
CA ASP A 45 2.75 4.32 5.92
C ASP A 45 2.60 3.01 5.13
N VAL A 46 3.51 2.75 4.20
CA VAL A 46 3.37 1.67 3.22
C VAL A 46 4.33 0.53 3.55
N ASN A 47 3.78 -0.69 3.62
CA ASN A 47 4.49 -1.96 3.76
C ASN A 47 5.66 -1.91 4.76
N PRO A 48 5.41 -1.79 6.08
CA PRO A 48 6.48 -1.67 7.07
C PRO A 48 7.45 -2.84 7.17
N TYR A 49 7.00 -4.02 6.75
CA TYR A 49 7.82 -5.24 6.64
C TYR A 49 8.32 -5.47 5.21
N GLY A 50 8.04 -4.54 4.30
CA GLY A 50 8.05 -4.77 2.86
C GLY A 50 6.84 -5.61 2.42
N VAL A 51 6.92 -6.16 1.21
CA VAL A 51 5.80 -6.88 0.59
C VAL A 51 5.51 -8.19 1.31
N LEU A 52 4.25 -8.37 1.74
CA LEU A 52 3.73 -9.60 2.35
C LEU A 52 2.48 -10.04 1.59
N TYR A 53 2.50 -11.25 1.03
CA TYR A 53 1.43 -11.67 0.12
C TYR A 53 0.26 -12.37 0.81
N ASN A 54 0.51 -13.11 1.88
CA ASN A 54 -0.52 -13.96 2.47
C ASN A 54 -1.11 -13.33 3.76
N PRO A 55 -2.39 -13.62 4.09
CA PRO A 55 -3.05 -13.05 5.25
C PRO A 55 -2.34 -13.32 6.59
N LEU A 56 -1.82 -14.53 6.80
CA LEU A 56 -1.19 -14.89 8.08
C LEU A 56 0.12 -14.14 8.31
N SER A 57 0.93 -13.90 7.28
CA SER A 57 2.14 -13.07 7.42
C SER A 57 1.79 -11.60 7.72
N ILE A 58 0.75 -11.06 7.08
CA ILE A 58 0.27 -9.70 7.36
C ILE A 58 -0.25 -9.59 8.80
N SER A 59 -1.01 -10.59 9.25
CA SER A 59 -1.51 -10.71 10.62
C SER A 59 -0.37 -10.79 11.63
N ALA A 60 0.62 -11.66 11.39
CA ALA A 60 1.80 -11.77 12.24
C ALA A 60 2.56 -10.44 12.35
N ALA A 61 2.79 -9.74 11.23
CA ALA A 61 3.44 -8.43 11.24
C ALA A 61 2.68 -7.40 12.09
N LEU A 62 1.35 -7.33 11.97
CA LEU A 62 0.53 -6.42 12.78
C LEU A 62 0.51 -6.80 14.26
N ARG A 63 0.48 -8.09 14.60
CA ARG A 63 0.60 -8.57 15.99
C ARG A 63 1.95 -8.25 16.60
N GLU A 64 3.03 -8.36 15.82
CA GLU A 64 4.36 -7.98 16.27
C GLU A 64 4.48 -6.47 16.53
N MET A 65 3.88 -5.64 15.67
CA MET A 65 3.80 -4.19 15.90
C MET A 65 3.00 -3.87 17.17
N LEU A 66 1.83 -4.52 17.36
CA LEU A 66 1.00 -4.37 18.55
C LEU A 66 1.72 -4.76 19.84
N ALA A 67 2.54 -5.81 19.77
CA ALA A 67 3.34 -6.30 20.90
C ALA A 67 4.62 -5.49 21.12
N GLY A 68 4.95 -4.54 20.25
CA GLY A 68 6.20 -3.79 20.31
C GLY A 68 7.43 -4.69 20.18
N LYS A 69 7.37 -5.72 19.32
CA LYS A 69 8.47 -6.68 19.15
C LYS A 69 9.78 -5.96 18.79
N GLY A 70 10.86 -6.37 19.45
CA GLY A 70 12.23 -6.09 19.01
C GLY A 70 12.84 -7.33 18.38
N TYR A 71 13.48 -7.17 17.22
CA TYR A 71 14.25 -8.23 16.58
C TYR A 71 15.67 -8.29 17.15
N ALA A 72 16.15 -9.50 17.39
CA ALA A 72 17.51 -9.81 17.79
C ALA A 72 18.20 -10.70 16.74
N GLU A 73 19.50 -10.93 16.89
CA GLU A 73 20.29 -11.74 15.95
C GLU A 73 19.72 -13.15 15.76
N GLY A 74 19.13 -13.75 16.81
CA GLY A 74 18.46 -15.05 16.74
C GLY A 74 17.16 -15.07 15.91
N ASP A 75 16.62 -13.91 15.55
CA ASP A 75 15.50 -13.78 14.60
C ASP A 75 15.98 -13.69 13.13
N LEU A 76 17.29 -13.64 12.91
CA LEU A 76 17.91 -13.57 11.59
C LEU A 76 18.54 -14.91 11.20
N TYR A 77 18.77 -15.06 9.90
CA TYR A 77 19.58 -16.12 9.34
C TYR A 77 20.42 -15.59 8.18
N GLU A 78 21.58 -16.20 7.97
CA GLU A 78 22.42 -15.92 6.82
C GLU A 78 22.03 -16.82 5.64
N HIS A 79 21.94 -16.22 4.45
CA HIS A 79 21.80 -16.94 3.19
C HIS A 79 22.36 -16.10 2.04
N GLN A 80 23.18 -16.70 1.18
CA GLN A 80 23.77 -16.03 0.01
C GLN A 80 24.56 -14.75 0.34
N GLY A 81 25.25 -14.72 1.48
CA GLY A 81 26.09 -13.61 1.93
C GLY A 81 25.33 -12.44 2.55
N LEU A 82 24.03 -12.61 2.83
CA LEU A 82 23.18 -11.59 3.44
C LEU A 82 22.44 -12.14 4.66
N TRP A 83 22.15 -11.26 5.60
CA TRP A 83 21.37 -11.52 6.79
C TRP A 83 19.92 -11.12 6.56
N HIS A 84 19.03 -12.07 6.79
CA HIS A 84 17.62 -11.98 6.46
C HIS A 84 16.74 -12.22 7.69
N SER A 85 15.56 -11.60 7.69
CA SER A 85 14.45 -11.99 8.57
C SER A 85 13.40 -12.74 7.75
N PRO A 86 12.84 -13.86 8.23
CA PRO A 86 11.80 -14.62 7.52
C PRO A 86 10.49 -13.83 7.36
N MET A 87 10.32 -12.72 8.08
CA MET A 87 9.15 -11.86 8.01
C MET A 87 9.34 -10.60 7.15
N HIS A 88 10.58 -10.27 6.74
CA HIS A 88 10.86 -9.02 6.05
C HIS A 88 11.21 -9.23 4.57
N HIS A 89 10.87 -8.27 3.73
CA HIS A 89 11.29 -8.25 2.33
C HIS A 89 12.82 -8.15 2.19
N GLY A 90 13.33 -8.53 1.01
CA GLY A 90 14.77 -8.53 0.70
C GLY A 90 15.45 -7.17 0.95
N ASP A 91 14.71 -6.06 0.84
CA ASP A 91 15.24 -4.70 1.04
C ASP A 91 15.72 -4.42 2.48
N PHE A 92 15.26 -5.23 3.45
CA PHE A 92 15.72 -5.16 4.84
C PHE A 92 17.00 -5.96 5.08
N SER A 93 17.39 -6.80 4.12
CA SER A 93 18.57 -7.65 4.25
C SER A 93 19.84 -6.81 4.15
N ALA A 94 20.89 -7.25 4.84
CA ALA A 94 22.16 -6.55 4.87
C ALA A 94 23.34 -7.52 4.97
N ALA A 95 24.55 -7.04 4.68
CA ALA A 95 25.76 -7.87 4.75
C ALA A 95 26.13 -8.26 6.19
N THR A 96 25.62 -7.54 7.18
CA THR A 96 25.86 -7.82 8.61
C THR A 96 24.55 -7.92 9.39
N PRO A 97 24.50 -8.72 10.48
CA PRO A 97 23.31 -8.79 11.32
C PRO A 97 22.96 -7.44 11.93
N CYS A 98 23.96 -6.70 12.39
CA CYS A 98 23.78 -5.39 13.01
C CYS A 98 23.04 -4.41 12.10
N GLU A 99 23.45 -4.33 10.83
CA GLU A 99 22.82 -3.45 9.84
C GLU A 99 21.38 -3.90 9.52
N ALA A 100 21.15 -5.20 9.34
CA ALA A 100 19.80 -5.74 9.10
C ALA A 100 18.87 -5.44 10.29
N LEU A 101 19.33 -5.69 11.52
CA LEU A 101 18.59 -5.40 12.74
C LEU A 101 18.30 -3.92 12.90
N GLN A 102 19.27 -3.04 12.60
CA GLN A 102 19.05 -1.59 12.65
C GLN A 102 17.94 -1.16 11.69
N ARG A 103 17.98 -1.64 10.44
CA ARG A 103 16.93 -1.35 9.43
C ARG A 103 15.56 -1.84 9.89
N ILE A 104 15.47 -3.09 10.34
CA ILE A 104 14.24 -3.73 10.81
C ILE A 104 13.67 -3.00 12.02
N ASN A 105 14.45 -2.87 13.11
CA ASN A 105 13.97 -2.32 14.36
C ASN A 105 13.63 -0.83 14.25
N THR A 106 14.39 -0.05 13.47
CA THR A 106 14.06 1.36 13.21
C THR A 106 12.71 1.48 12.50
N ARG A 107 12.49 0.65 11.47
CA ARG A 107 11.24 0.68 10.71
C ARG A 107 10.05 0.20 11.52
N LEU A 108 10.24 -0.85 12.31
CA LEU A 108 9.22 -1.44 13.17
C LEU A 108 8.82 -0.51 14.31
N ALA A 109 9.79 0.15 14.96
CA ALA A 109 9.51 1.15 15.99
C ALA A 109 8.66 2.31 15.44
N ARG A 110 8.99 2.81 14.24
CA ARG A 110 8.19 3.83 13.56
C ARG A 110 6.77 3.35 13.27
N ALA A 111 6.60 2.15 12.72
CA ALA A 111 5.28 1.61 12.38
C ALA A 111 4.42 1.39 13.64
N SER A 112 5.00 0.80 14.68
CA SER A 112 4.31 0.51 15.95
C SER A 112 3.85 1.79 16.64
N ALA A 113 4.67 2.85 16.62
CA ALA A 113 4.30 4.15 17.17
C ALA A 113 3.11 4.81 16.43
N CYS A 114 2.84 4.44 15.18
CA CYS A 114 1.72 4.99 14.42
C CYS A 114 0.40 4.27 14.66
N LEU A 115 0.41 3.01 15.10
CA LEU A 115 -0.80 2.18 15.25
C LEU A 115 -1.91 2.80 16.12
N PRO A 116 -1.63 3.38 17.31
CA PRO A 116 -2.68 3.94 18.16
C PRO A 116 -3.40 5.16 17.56
N ALA A 117 -2.75 5.85 16.62
CA ALA A 117 -3.27 7.04 15.96
C ALA A 117 -3.74 6.77 14.52
N LEU A 118 -3.89 5.50 14.14
CA LEU A 118 -4.24 5.11 12.79
C LEU A 118 -5.75 5.26 12.55
N ASP A 119 -6.15 5.91 11.46
CA ASP A 119 -7.57 6.05 11.14
C ASP A 119 -8.04 4.94 10.19
N PHE A 120 -7.21 4.60 9.20
CA PHE A 120 -7.49 3.51 8.25
C PHE A 120 -6.31 2.55 8.10
N LEU A 121 -6.64 1.27 8.15
CA LEU A 121 -5.75 0.16 7.82
C LEU A 121 -6.20 -0.49 6.51
N LEU A 122 -5.35 -0.51 5.49
CA LEU A 122 -5.65 -1.15 4.21
C LEU A 122 -4.84 -2.44 4.08
N LEU A 123 -5.53 -3.56 3.91
CA LEU A 123 -4.92 -4.88 3.80
C LEU A 123 -5.17 -5.48 2.42
N THR A 124 -4.08 -5.72 1.68
CA THR A 124 -4.13 -6.34 0.36
C THR A 124 -3.65 -7.79 0.42
N TRP A 125 -4.55 -8.74 0.26
CA TRP A 125 -4.19 -10.16 0.21
C TRP A 125 -3.81 -10.58 -1.21
N GLY A 126 -2.58 -11.07 -1.38
CA GLY A 126 -2.03 -11.57 -2.64
C GLY A 126 -2.39 -13.02 -2.91
N THR A 127 -2.15 -13.91 -1.96
CA THR A 127 -2.36 -15.36 -2.14
C THR A 127 -2.74 -16.04 -0.83
N ALA A 128 -3.58 -17.07 -0.91
CA ALA A 128 -3.86 -18.00 0.17
C ALA A 128 -2.76 -19.07 0.35
N TRP A 129 -1.73 -19.09 -0.50
CA TRP A 129 -0.59 -19.99 -0.32
C TRP A 129 0.38 -19.45 0.73
N VAL A 130 0.78 -20.34 1.66
CA VAL A 130 1.79 -20.06 2.69
C VAL A 130 2.95 -21.03 2.57
N TYR A 131 4.10 -20.59 3.07
CA TYR A 131 5.31 -21.39 3.23
C TYR A 131 5.63 -21.44 4.72
N GLU A 132 5.42 -22.59 5.33
CA GLU A 132 5.73 -22.81 6.74
C GLU A 132 7.14 -23.37 6.84
N ASP A 133 8.02 -22.70 7.60
CA ASP A 133 9.36 -23.20 7.84
C ASP A 133 9.28 -24.50 8.65
N ARG A 134 9.87 -25.58 8.13
CA ARG A 134 9.75 -26.92 8.74
C ARG A 134 10.43 -27.03 10.10
N GLY A 135 11.43 -26.19 10.38
CA GLY A 135 12.14 -26.20 11.65
C GLY A 135 11.36 -25.50 12.76
N THR A 136 10.66 -24.42 12.43
CA THR A 136 9.95 -23.58 13.42
C THR A 136 8.43 -23.74 13.42
N GLY A 137 7.86 -24.30 12.36
CA GLY A 137 6.42 -24.36 12.12
C GLY A 137 5.79 -22.98 11.82
N ARG A 138 6.58 -21.92 11.70
CA ARG A 138 6.08 -20.56 11.47
C ARG A 138 5.95 -20.27 9.98
N VAL A 139 4.91 -19.51 9.61
CA VAL A 139 4.75 -19.00 8.25
C VAL A 139 5.82 -17.96 7.96
N ALA A 140 6.59 -18.17 6.89
CA ALA A 140 7.54 -17.20 6.38
C ALA A 140 6.81 -16.15 5.51
N GLY A 141 7.00 -14.87 5.84
CA GLY A 141 6.59 -13.76 4.98
C GLY A 141 7.46 -13.63 3.73
N ASN A 142 8.74 -14.02 3.82
CA ASN A 142 9.67 -14.08 2.70
C ASN A 142 10.63 -15.27 2.86
N CYS A 143 10.76 -16.08 1.81
CA CYS A 143 11.64 -17.26 1.83
C CYS A 143 13.10 -16.93 1.45
N HIS A 144 13.39 -15.73 0.94
CA HIS A 144 14.72 -15.26 0.52
C HIS A 144 15.47 -16.24 -0.39
N LYS A 145 14.75 -16.89 -1.32
CA LYS A 145 15.30 -17.92 -2.23
C LYS A 145 15.97 -19.10 -1.52
N ARG A 146 15.59 -19.41 -0.27
CA ARG A 146 15.95 -20.66 0.39
C ARG A 146 15.35 -21.86 -0.37
N PRO A 147 15.97 -23.05 -0.31
CA PRO A 147 15.45 -24.24 -0.98
C PRO A 147 14.01 -24.57 -0.56
N GLU A 148 13.19 -25.02 -1.52
CA GLU A 148 11.78 -25.38 -1.25
C GLU A 148 11.64 -26.47 -0.18
N ALA A 149 12.62 -27.38 -0.07
CA ALA A 149 12.66 -28.43 0.94
C ALA A 149 12.67 -27.91 2.38
N CYS A 150 13.05 -26.65 2.62
CA CYS A 150 12.98 -26.03 3.94
C CYS A 150 11.55 -25.73 4.39
N PHE A 151 10.59 -25.75 3.46
CA PHE A 151 9.23 -25.29 3.71
C PHE A 151 8.20 -26.41 3.50
N LEU A 152 7.14 -26.35 4.30
CA LEU A 152 5.88 -26.99 3.99
C LEU A 152 5.01 -25.94 3.28
N ARG A 153 4.71 -26.20 2.01
CA ARG A 153 3.83 -25.35 1.23
C ARG A 153 2.41 -25.86 1.32
N ARG A 154 1.46 -24.99 1.71
CA ARG A 154 0.03 -25.33 1.76
C ARG A 154 -0.84 -24.13 1.44
N ARG A 155 -2.08 -24.38 1.02
CA ARG A 155 -3.09 -23.35 0.82
C ARG A 155 -3.93 -23.24 2.09
N LEU A 156 -4.11 -22.01 2.57
CA LEU A 156 -5.00 -21.70 3.68
C LEU A 156 -6.44 -22.01 3.31
N THR A 157 -7.22 -22.37 4.31
CA THR A 157 -8.68 -22.46 4.23
C THR A 157 -9.33 -21.09 4.42
N VAL A 158 -10.61 -20.98 4.08
CA VAL A 158 -11.40 -19.76 4.33
C VAL A 158 -11.48 -19.46 5.84
N ASP A 159 -11.68 -20.51 6.65
CA ASP A 159 -11.79 -20.40 8.11
C ASP A 159 -10.51 -19.89 8.75
N GLU A 160 -9.35 -20.45 8.38
CA GLU A 160 -8.05 -19.99 8.89
C GLU A 160 -7.83 -18.50 8.64
N VAL A 161 -8.14 -18.01 7.44
CA VAL A 161 -7.96 -16.59 7.08
C VAL A 161 -8.96 -15.72 7.84
N ALA A 162 -10.23 -16.09 7.85
CA ALA A 162 -11.28 -15.29 8.45
C ALA A 162 -11.14 -15.21 9.97
N GLU A 163 -10.91 -16.34 10.65
CA GLU A 163 -10.81 -16.42 12.11
C GLU A 163 -9.57 -15.69 12.63
N ASP A 164 -8.41 -15.89 12.01
CA ASP A 164 -7.20 -15.16 12.39
C ASP A 164 -7.38 -13.65 12.20
N THR A 165 -7.97 -13.23 11.06
CA THR A 165 -8.24 -11.81 10.79
C THR A 165 -9.22 -11.22 11.81
N VAL A 166 -10.29 -11.93 12.16
CA VAL A 166 -11.27 -11.49 13.18
C VAL A 166 -10.58 -11.28 14.53
N LEU A 167 -9.72 -12.21 14.95
CA LEU A 167 -8.96 -12.11 16.19
C LEU A 167 -7.96 -10.95 16.16
N LEU A 168 -7.27 -10.77 15.03
CA LEU A 168 -6.34 -9.65 14.82
C LEU A 168 -7.05 -8.30 14.94
N LEU A 169 -8.15 -8.11 14.21
CA LEU A 169 -8.89 -6.85 14.19
C LEU A 169 -9.48 -6.54 15.57
N SER A 170 -9.99 -7.57 16.27
CA SER A 170 -10.45 -7.42 17.65
C SER A 170 -9.36 -6.92 18.59
N ALA A 171 -8.13 -7.42 18.46
CA ALA A 171 -6.98 -6.95 19.24
C ALA A 171 -6.55 -5.52 18.85
N LEU A 172 -6.56 -5.17 17.57
CA LEU A 172 -6.29 -3.81 17.10
C LEU A 172 -7.31 -2.81 17.68
N TRP A 173 -8.60 -3.16 17.68
CA TRP A 173 -9.65 -2.29 18.21
C TRP A 173 -9.63 -2.13 19.73
N GLN A 174 -9.00 -3.04 20.48
CA GLN A 174 -8.75 -2.83 21.92
C GLN A 174 -7.78 -1.67 22.16
N GLN A 175 -6.83 -1.42 21.25
CA GLN A 175 -5.93 -0.28 21.34
C GLN A 175 -6.47 0.98 20.64
N ASN A 176 -7.19 0.80 19.54
CA ASN A 176 -7.71 1.90 18.72
C ASN A 176 -9.13 1.59 18.25
N ALA A 177 -10.12 1.99 19.04
CA ALA A 177 -11.53 1.65 18.81
C ALA A 177 -12.15 2.30 17.56
N SER A 178 -11.55 3.37 17.03
CA SER A 178 -12.03 4.10 15.84
C SER A 178 -11.49 3.56 14.52
N LEU A 179 -10.48 2.70 14.55
CA LEU A 179 -9.81 2.18 13.35
C LEU A 179 -10.80 1.59 12.34
N GLN A 180 -10.74 2.06 11.11
CA GLN A 180 -11.45 1.51 9.97
C GLN A 180 -10.53 0.61 9.15
N VAL A 181 -11.07 -0.44 8.53
CA VAL A 181 -10.28 -1.40 7.74
C VAL A 181 -10.84 -1.51 6.34
N VAL A 182 -9.96 -1.44 5.34
CA VAL A 182 -10.30 -1.75 3.95
C VAL A 182 -9.52 -2.99 3.51
N LEU A 183 -10.24 -4.08 3.29
CA LEU A 183 -9.71 -5.30 2.70
C LEU A 183 -9.76 -5.21 1.18
N THR A 184 -8.78 -5.79 0.51
CA THR A 184 -8.81 -5.99 -0.95
C THR A 184 -8.05 -7.27 -1.31
N VAL A 185 -8.52 -7.97 -2.33
CA VAL A 185 -7.74 -9.03 -2.95
C VAL A 185 -6.91 -8.44 -4.08
N SER A 186 -5.62 -8.77 -4.12
CA SER A 186 -4.70 -8.24 -5.11
C SER A 186 -5.06 -8.73 -6.53
N PRO A 187 -5.01 -7.85 -7.54
CA PRO A 187 -5.21 -8.25 -8.94
C PRO A 187 -4.01 -9.00 -9.56
N ILE A 188 -2.85 -9.03 -8.89
CA ILE A 188 -1.64 -9.71 -9.39
C ILE A 188 -1.87 -11.22 -9.45
N ARG A 189 -1.47 -11.85 -10.56
CA ARG A 189 -1.62 -13.29 -10.82
C ARG A 189 -0.45 -14.09 -10.24
N HIS A 190 -0.72 -15.09 -9.42
CA HIS A 190 0.30 -16.03 -8.92
C HIS A 190 0.47 -17.21 -9.88
N VAL A 191 0.99 -16.94 -11.09
CA VAL A 191 1.06 -17.94 -12.17
C VAL A 191 2.00 -19.11 -11.91
N ARG A 192 2.96 -18.95 -10.98
CA ARG A 192 3.84 -20.05 -10.53
C ARG A 192 3.07 -21.21 -9.91
N ASP A 193 1.87 -20.95 -9.44
CA ASP A 193 1.00 -21.95 -8.82
C ASP A 193 0.15 -22.67 -9.88
N GLY A 194 0.14 -22.19 -11.12
CA GLY A 194 -0.84 -22.56 -12.12
C GLY A 194 -2.07 -21.66 -12.03
N LEU A 195 -2.69 -21.38 -13.19
CA LEU A 195 -3.83 -20.46 -13.27
C LEU A 195 -5.04 -20.95 -12.49
N HIS A 196 -5.28 -22.26 -12.48
CA HIS A 196 -6.37 -22.85 -11.71
C HIS A 196 -6.18 -22.65 -10.20
N ASP A 197 -4.99 -22.96 -9.67
CA ASP A 197 -4.70 -22.76 -8.25
C ASP A 197 -4.63 -21.28 -7.85
N ASN A 198 -4.23 -20.40 -8.76
CA ASN A 198 -4.40 -18.96 -8.55
C ASN A 198 -5.88 -18.60 -8.38
N GLN A 199 -6.78 -19.10 -9.23
CA GLN A 199 -8.22 -18.82 -9.10
C GLN A 199 -8.78 -19.38 -7.78
N LEU A 200 -8.40 -20.59 -7.39
CA LEU A 200 -8.80 -21.17 -6.10
C LEU A 200 -8.27 -20.35 -4.92
N SER A 201 -7.02 -19.90 -4.99
CA SER A 201 -6.39 -19.02 -4.00
C SER A 201 -7.14 -17.68 -3.87
N LYS A 202 -7.48 -17.03 -4.99
CA LYS A 202 -8.26 -15.78 -4.99
C LYS A 202 -9.67 -16.01 -4.45
N ALA A 203 -10.33 -17.11 -4.84
CA ALA A 203 -11.65 -17.48 -4.32
C ALA A 203 -11.65 -17.67 -2.79
N THR A 204 -10.64 -18.36 -2.25
CA THR A 204 -10.47 -18.48 -0.79
C THR A 204 -10.39 -17.10 -0.12
N LEU A 205 -9.55 -16.21 -0.66
CA LEU A 205 -9.37 -14.87 -0.09
C LEU A 205 -10.63 -14.01 -0.18
N LEU A 206 -11.38 -14.10 -1.29
CA LEU A 206 -12.65 -13.39 -1.49
C LEU A 206 -13.71 -13.86 -0.48
N LEU A 207 -13.87 -15.17 -0.30
CA LEU A 207 -14.80 -15.74 0.67
C LEU A 207 -14.42 -15.37 2.11
N ALA A 208 -13.12 -15.36 2.42
CA ALA A 208 -12.66 -14.93 3.74
C ALA A 208 -12.91 -13.43 3.97
N ALA A 209 -12.65 -12.59 2.97
CA ALA A 209 -12.90 -11.15 3.06
C ALA A 209 -14.39 -10.87 3.29
N GLU A 210 -15.29 -11.55 2.56
CA GLU A 210 -16.74 -11.46 2.76
C GLU A 210 -17.13 -11.83 4.20
N ARG A 211 -16.59 -12.93 4.75
CA ARG A 211 -16.87 -13.34 6.14
C ARG A 211 -16.38 -12.31 7.16
N VAL A 212 -15.21 -11.72 6.96
CA VAL A 212 -14.68 -10.68 7.87
C VAL A 212 -15.50 -9.39 7.78
N CYS A 213 -15.88 -8.96 6.58
CA CYS A 213 -16.77 -7.81 6.39
C CYS A 213 -18.13 -8.05 7.07
N ALA A 214 -18.72 -9.23 6.91
CA ALA A 214 -19.99 -9.58 7.55
C ALA A 214 -19.91 -9.62 9.09
N ALA A 215 -18.75 -9.98 9.65
CA ALA A 215 -18.53 -9.95 11.10
C ALA A 215 -18.46 -8.52 11.65
N PHE A 216 -18.08 -7.53 10.83
CA PHE A 216 -17.84 -6.14 11.25
C PHE A 216 -18.33 -5.11 10.20
N PRO A 217 -19.63 -5.08 9.87
CA PRO A 217 -20.17 -4.35 8.72
C PRO A 217 -19.95 -2.83 8.76
N ASP A 218 -19.80 -2.25 9.95
CA ASP A 218 -19.60 -0.81 10.16
C ASP A 218 -18.13 -0.40 10.28
N ARG A 219 -17.18 -1.34 10.18
CA ARG A 219 -15.75 -1.08 10.41
C ARG A 219 -14.83 -1.70 9.38
N VAL A 220 -15.29 -2.76 8.69
CA VAL A 220 -14.50 -3.47 7.69
C VAL A 220 -15.22 -3.42 6.36
N PHE A 221 -14.51 -2.92 5.35
CA PHE A 221 -15.04 -2.73 4.01
C PHE A 221 -14.17 -3.45 2.99
N TYR A 222 -14.76 -3.80 1.85
CA TYR A 222 -14.05 -4.48 0.78
C TYR A 222 -13.93 -3.61 -0.46
N PHE A 223 -12.71 -3.40 -0.94
CA PHE A 223 -12.40 -2.77 -2.22
C PHE A 223 -12.08 -3.87 -3.27
N PRO A 224 -12.85 -3.98 -4.36
CA PRO A 224 -12.76 -5.09 -5.32
C PRO A 224 -11.67 -4.87 -6.40
N ALA A 225 -10.41 -4.70 -6.00
CA ALA A 225 -9.32 -4.46 -6.95
C ALA A 225 -9.11 -5.64 -7.93
N TYR A 226 -9.29 -6.87 -7.47
CA TYR A 226 -9.17 -8.07 -8.30
C TYR A 226 -10.26 -8.13 -9.37
N GLU A 227 -11.50 -7.87 -8.99
CA GLU A 227 -12.66 -7.89 -9.88
C GLU A 227 -12.61 -6.76 -10.90
N LEU A 228 -12.16 -5.56 -10.51
CA LEU A 228 -11.92 -4.47 -11.45
C LEU A 228 -10.95 -4.88 -12.56
N LEU A 229 -9.87 -5.61 -12.23
CA LEU A 229 -8.95 -6.08 -13.26
C LEU A 229 -9.57 -7.20 -14.11
N GLN A 230 -10.28 -8.16 -13.50
CA GLN A 230 -10.80 -9.32 -14.24
C GLN A 230 -12.02 -9.01 -15.10
N ASP A 231 -12.89 -8.11 -14.67
CA ASP A 231 -14.21 -7.91 -15.27
C ASP A 231 -14.33 -6.57 -16.00
N GLU A 232 -13.71 -5.50 -15.52
CA GLU A 232 -13.68 -4.21 -16.26
C GLU A 232 -12.49 -4.12 -17.21
N LEU A 233 -11.35 -4.74 -16.86
CA LEU A 233 -10.09 -4.70 -17.60
C LEU A 233 -9.66 -6.08 -18.13
N ARG A 234 -10.61 -6.84 -18.69
CA ARG A 234 -10.49 -8.27 -19.05
C ARG A 234 -9.44 -8.64 -20.15
N ASP A 235 -8.69 -7.70 -20.68
CA ASP A 235 -7.77 -7.89 -21.83
C ASP A 235 -6.29 -7.92 -21.39
N TYR A 236 -5.45 -8.73 -22.07
CA TYR A 236 -4.01 -8.81 -21.81
C TYR A 236 -3.27 -7.47 -21.91
N ARG A 237 -3.79 -6.49 -22.66
CA ARG A 237 -3.26 -5.12 -22.71
C ARG A 237 -3.22 -4.40 -21.36
N PHE A 238 -3.96 -4.91 -20.38
CA PHE A 238 -4.00 -4.39 -19.02
C PHE A 238 -3.02 -5.09 -18.08
N TYR A 239 -2.23 -6.03 -18.59
CA TYR A 239 -1.10 -6.62 -17.90
C TYR A 239 0.21 -6.03 -18.45
N ALA A 240 1.24 -6.01 -17.61
CA ALA A 240 2.60 -5.69 -18.02
C ALA A 240 3.19 -6.82 -18.89
N ASP A 241 4.42 -6.63 -19.38
CA ASP A 241 5.09 -7.57 -20.27
C ASP A 241 5.24 -8.99 -19.69
N ASP A 242 5.23 -9.13 -18.36
CA ASP A 242 5.26 -10.41 -17.67
C ASP A 242 3.91 -11.14 -17.61
N LEU A 243 2.83 -10.52 -18.10
CA LEU A 243 1.45 -11.02 -18.12
C LEU A 243 0.89 -11.38 -16.73
N VAL A 244 1.53 -10.88 -15.68
CA VAL A 244 1.26 -11.19 -14.28
C VAL A 244 0.84 -9.94 -13.52
N HIS A 245 1.63 -8.87 -13.66
CA HIS A 245 1.38 -7.61 -12.98
C HIS A 245 0.42 -6.74 -13.80
N PRO A 246 -0.42 -5.91 -13.16
CA PRO A 246 -1.20 -4.91 -13.87
C PRO A 246 -0.28 -3.91 -14.58
N SER A 247 -0.65 -3.50 -15.79
CA SER A 247 0.08 -2.46 -16.52
C SER A 247 -0.09 -1.09 -15.85
N PRO A 248 0.76 -0.09 -16.15
CA PRO A 248 0.59 1.27 -15.61
C PRO A 248 -0.79 1.88 -15.89
N LEU A 249 -1.39 1.53 -17.04
CA LEU A 249 -2.77 1.91 -17.39
C LEU A 249 -3.78 1.28 -16.42
N ALA A 250 -3.65 -0.02 -16.15
CA ALA A 250 -4.53 -0.74 -15.23
C ALA A 250 -4.40 -0.23 -13.78
N VAL A 251 -3.17 0.00 -13.31
CA VAL A 251 -2.93 0.61 -11.99
C VAL A 251 -3.60 1.97 -11.88
N ARG A 252 -3.49 2.81 -12.91
CA ARG A 252 -4.15 4.13 -12.93
C ARG A 252 -5.67 4.00 -12.86
N TYR A 253 -6.25 3.08 -13.63
CA TYR A 253 -7.69 2.85 -13.61
C TYR A 253 -8.19 2.39 -12.24
N VAL A 254 -7.51 1.42 -11.62
CA VAL A 254 -7.89 0.95 -10.27
C VAL A 254 -7.69 2.06 -9.24
N TRP A 255 -6.68 2.91 -9.39
CA TRP A 255 -6.51 4.11 -8.57
C TRP A 255 -7.68 5.10 -8.71
N GLU A 256 -8.17 5.34 -9.94
CA GLU A 256 -9.33 6.21 -10.18
C GLU A 256 -10.59 5.65 -9.46
N ARG A 257 -10.81 4.33 -9.55
CA ARG A 257 -11.90 3.64 -8.82
C ARG A 257 -11.73 3.72 -7.31
N PHE A 258 -10.51 3.51 -6.82
CA PHE A 258 -10.20 3.66 -5.39
C PHE A 258 -10.48 5.09 -4.92
N ALA A 259 -10.05 6.10 -5.69
CA ALA A 259 -10.31 7.49 -5.37
C ALA A 259 -11.81 7.80 -5.32
N GLU A 260 -12.57 7.31 -6.31
CA GLU A 260 -14.02 7.49 -6.40
C GLU A 260 -14.76 6.90 -5.19
N TRP A 261 -14.39 5.69 -4.78
CA TRP A 261 -15.11 4.95 -3.74
C TRP A 261 -14.62 5.23 -2.33
N CYS A 262 -13.32 5.38 -2.14
CA CYS A 262 -12.72 5.43 -0.81
C CYS A 262 -12.48 6.86 -0.33
N LEU A 263 -12.26 7.83 -1.22
CA LEU A 263 -11.92 9.20 -0.81
C LEU A 263 -13.16 10.10 -0.73
N SER A 264 -13.17 10.97 0.28
CA SER A 264 -14.21 12.00 0.41
C SER A 264 -14.21 12.96 -0.80
N PRO A 265 -15.36 13.58 -1.14
CA PRO A 265 -15.41 14.59 -2.19
C PRO A 265 -14.42 15.75 -1.96
N GLU A 266 -14.19 16.13 -0.71
CA GLU A 266 -13.20 17.15 -0.36
C GLU A 266 -11.77 16.67 -0.64
N ALA A 267 -11.44 15.44 -0.21
CA ALA A 267 -10.13 14.86 -0.48
C ALA A 267 -9.86 14.75 -1.98
N ARG A 268 -10.85 14.36 -2.79
CA ARG A 268 -10.68 14.35 -4.26
C ARG A 268 -10.41 15.73 -4.87
N ARG A 269 -11.00 16.80 -4.32
CA ARG A 269 -10.72 18.18 -4.77
C ARG A 269 -9.29 18.59 -4.43
N VAL A 270 -8.85 18.34 -3.21
CA VAL A 270 -7.48 18.66 -2.77
C VAL A 270 -6.46 17.83 -3.55
N MET A 271 -6.76 16.55 -3.82
CA MET A 271 -5.94 15.69 -4.68
C MET A 271 -5.76 16.28 -6.08
N ALA A 272 -6.81 16.85 -6.66
CA ALA A 272 -6.71 17.54 -7.95
C ALA A 272 -5.84 18.81 -7.86
N GLU A 273 -5.95 19.59 -6.78
CA GLU A 273 -5.09 20.77 -6.55
C GLU A 273 -3.60 20.38 -6.41
N VAL A 274 -3.31 19.28 -5.71
CA VAL A 274 -1.95 18.73 -5.57
C VAL A 274 -1.42 18.25 -6.92
N GLU A 275 -2.25 17.55 -7.70
CA GLU A 275 -1.90 17.10 -9.06
C GLU A 275 -1.60 18.27 -10.01
N ASP A 276 -2.39 19.34 -9.93
CA ASP A 276 -2.18 20.55 -10.71
C ASP A 276 -0.84 21.21 -10.37
N VAL A 277 -0.49 21.28 -9.08
CA VAL A 277 0.83 21.78 -8.65
C VAL A 277 1.95 20.90 -9.21
N ARG A 278 1.83 19.57 -9.09
CA ARG A 278 2.84 18.63 -9.60
C ARG A 278 3.07 18.80 -11.11
N LYS A 279 1.99 18.79 -11.90
CA LYS A 279 2.05 18.99 -13.36
C LYS A 279 2.63 20.35 -13.73
N ALA A 280 2.30 21.39 -12.96
CA ALA A 280 2.83 22.72 -13.21
C ALA A 280 4.35 22.80 -12.97
N LEU A 281 4.86 22.06 -11.97
CA LEU A 281 6.29 21.96 -11.69
C LEU A 281 7.06 21.14 -12.75
N GLU A 282 6.40 20.17 -13.39
CA GLU A 282 6.97 19.39 -14.50
C GLU A 282 6.99 20.16 -15.84
N HIS A 283 6.23 21.26 -15.94
CA HIS A 283 6.13 22.04 -17.16
C HIS A 283 7.47 22.66 -17.55
N ARG A 284 7.90 22.42 -18.80
CA ARG A 284 9.08 23.04 -19.39
C ARG A 284 8.67 24.22 -20.26
N PRO A 285 8.94 25.48 -19.86
CA PRO A 285 8.53 26.66 -20.64
C PRO A 285 9.31 26.79 -21.94
N LEU A 286 8.63 27.21 -23.02
CA LEU A 286 9.28 27.55 -24.29
C LEU A 286 10.09 28.85 -24.22
N HIS A 287 9.64 29.80 -23.39
CA HIS A 287 10.31 31.09 -23.15
C HIS A 287 10.52 31.29 -21.64
N PRO A 288 11.60 30.73 -21.06
CA PRO A 288 11.87 30.77 -19.63
C PRO A 288 12.04 32.19 -19.06
N GLU A 289 12.39 33.17 -19.88
CA GLU A 289 12.62 34.55 -19.45
C GLU A 289 11.37 35.45 -19.51
N SER A 290 10.25 34.91 -20.01
CA SER A 290 9.03 35.69 -20.20
C SER A 290 8.36 36.08 -18.87
N GLU A 291 7.75 37.27 -18.84
CA GLU A 291 6.88 37.71 -17.73
C GLU A 291 5.71 36.74 -17.48
N ALA A 292 5.23 36.09 -18.53
CA ALA A 292 4.20 35.06 -18.41
C ALA A 292 4.69 33.87 -17.56
N TYR A 293 5.93 33.42 -17.74
CA TYR A 293 6.50 32.35 -16.94
C TYR A 293 6.80 32.79 -15.50
N LYS A 294 7.23 34.03 -15.27
CA LYS A 294 7.36 34.59 -13.91
C LYS A 294 6.02 34.54 -13.16
N ARG A 295 4.95 35.07 -13.76
CA ARG A 295 3.60 35.01 -13.17
C ARG A 295 3.11 33.58 -12.94
N PHE A 296 3.45 32.66 -13.84
CA PHE A 296 3.12 31.24 -13.69
C PHE A 296 3.79 30.64 -12.46
N LEU A 297 5.09 30.88 -12.24
CA LEU A 297 5.82 30.42 -11.05
C LEU A 297 5.25 31.03 -9.75
N GLU A 298 4.91 32.32 -9.75
CA GLU A 298 4.27 32.98 -8.59
C GLU A 298 2.94 32.32 -8.23
N GLN A 299 2.13 31.98 -9.24
CA GLN A 299 0.86 31.27 -9.02
C GLN A 299 1.06 29.88 -8.44
N ILE A 300 2.12 29.15 -8.83
CA ILE A 300 2.44 27.84 -8.25
C ILE A 300 2.80 28.00 -6.77
N VAL A 301 3.65 28.98 -6.42
CA VAL A 301 4.03 29.27 -5.03
C VAL A 301 2.80 29.59 -4.18
N LEU A 302 1.92 30.47 -4.65
CA LEU A 302 0.68 30.83 -3.93
C LEU A 302 -0.24 29.62 -3.71
N LYS A 303 -0.35 28.72 -4.71
CA LYS A 303 -1.12 27.48 -4.56
C LYS A 303 -0.51 26.56 -3.49
N MET A 304 0.82 26.38 -3.49
CA MET A 304 1.51 25.58 -2.49
C MET A 304 1.34 26.17 -1.09
N GLU A 305 1.44 27.49 -0.92
CA GLU A 305 1.24 28.17 0.37
C GLU A 305 -0.20 28.02 0.88
N ARG A 306 -1.20 28.12 0.00
CA ARG A 306 -2.60 27.87 0.36
C ARG A 306 -2.82 26.43 0.82
N LEU A 307 -2.26 25.46 0.11
CA LEU A 307 -2.36 24.04 0.47
C LEU A 307 -1.66 23.76 1.80
N ASN A 308 -0.46 24.30 2.03
CA ASN A 308 0.26 24.18 3.30
C ASN A 308 -0.46 24.85 4.47
N GLY A 309 -1.11 26.00 4.24
CA GLY A 309 -1.92 26.65 5.27
C GLY A 309 -3.08 25.77 5.76
N LYS A 310 -3.69 24.98 4.85
CA LYS A 310 -4.77 24.04 5.19
C LYS A 310 -4.25 22.70 5.70
N TYR A 311 -3.15 22.21 5.15
CA TYR A 311 -2.53 20.92 5.48
C TYR A 311 -1.04 21.14 5.83
N PRO A 312 -0.72 21.52 7.08
CA PRO A 312 0.65 21.93 7.47
C PRO A 312 1.72 20.86 7.30
N TYR A 313 1.34 19.61 7.08
CA TYR A 313 2.25 18.48 6.88
C TYR A 313 2.57 18.22 5.41
N PHE A 314 1.94 18.93 4.48
CA PHE A 314 2.36 18.91 3.09
C PHE A 314 3.76 19.52 3.00
N ASP A 315 4.73 18.70 2.65
CA ASP A 315 6.09 19.17 2.43
C ASP A 315 6.22 19.60 0.96
N PHE A 316 6.16 20.92 0.76
CA PHE A 316 6.48 21.59 -0.51
C PHE A 316 7.76 22.42 -0.39
N GLN A 317 8.61 22.21 0.63
CA GLN A 317 9.75 23.10 0.87
C GLN A 317 10.69 23.12 -0.34
N ASN A 318 11.07 21.94 -0.84
CA ASN A 318 11.98 21.80 -1.96
C ASN A 318 11.39 22.40 -3.25
N GLU A 319 10.12 22.13 -3.53
CA GLU A 319 9.40 22.62 -4.69
C GLU A 319 9.28 24.15 -4.66
N ARG A 320 8.94 24.70 -3.48
CA ARG A 320 8.85 26.15 -3.25
C ARG A 320 10.20 26.83 -3.40
N GLU A 321 11.26 26.30 -2.80
CA GLU A 321 12.62 26.83 -2.95
C GLU A 321 13.10 26.80 -4.40
N SER A 322 12.76 25.75 -5.14
CA SER A 322 13.07 25.63 -6.57
C SER A 322 12.37 26.74 -7.38
N CYS A 323 11.07 26.96 -7.17
CA CYS A 323 10.33 28.05 -7.81
C CYS A 323 10.89 29.44 -7.44
N LEU A 324 11.16 29.69 -6.16
CA LEU A 324 11.69 30.96 -5.69
C LEU A 324 13.10 31.24 -6.23
N THR A 325 13.94 30.21 -6.35
CA THR A 325 15.27 30.32 -6.95
C THR A 325 15.18 30.72 -8.43
N LEU A 326 14.23 30.14 -9.18
CA LEU A 326 14.00 30.51 -10.58
C LEU A 326 13.47 31.94 -10.69
N LEU A 327 12.49 32.33 -9.87
CA LEU A 327 11.96 33.70 -9.83
C LEU A 327 13.06 34.73 -9.57
N ASN A 328 13.94 34.47 -8.59
CA ASN A 328 15.05 35.37 -8.25
C ASN A 328 16.07 35.51 -9.39
N ARG A 329 16.31 34.47 -10.19
CA ARG A 329 17.17 34.56 -11.38
C ARG A 329 16.55 35.46 -12.45
N LEU A 330 15.24 35.30 -12.66
CA LEU A 330 14.46 36.02 -13.66
C LEU A 330 14.19 37.50 -13.32
N GLN A 331 14.38 37.91 -12.06
CA GLN A 331 14.33 39.31 -11.64
C GLN A 331 15.66 40.05 -11.81
N LYS A 332 16.77 39.31 -11.99
CA LYS A 332 18.13 39.88 -12.15
C LYS A 332 18.59 39.98 -13.61
N SER A 333 17.84 39.39 -14.53
CA SER A 333 18.00 39.45 -16.00
C SER A 333 17.14 40.56 -16.58
#